data_AF-A0A9N9UK80-F1
#
_entry.id   AF-A0A9N9UK80-F1
#
_cell.length_a   1.000
_cell.length_b   1.000
_cell.length_c   1.000
_cell.angle_alpha   90.00
_cell.angle_beta   90.00
_cell.angle_gamma   90.00
#
_symmetry.space_group_name_H-M   'P 1'
#
loop_
_entity.id
_entity.type
_entity.pdbx_description
1 polymer ?
#
loop_
_entity_poly.entity_id
_entity_poly.type
_entity_poly.pdbx_seq_one_letter_code
_entity_poly.pdbx_strand_id
1 'polypeptide(L)'
;MSTSCAGGHAEKALHHTNAVDHYCKALRLQAQENLASLDMQSLMLGSILFICFEALRSNQKAALQHIARGTPLLQQLFTHDRSSSHIRKIAPDPWELLHEIARVYVYLGVQTQTVMSGRLDSSQSAIRTLAQDLQAKGYKAGNVDANFDYYLNPRRKIDLDSSPDSFSTLAEACENWALTERKIQKYFPQLMASMPRLIIFTETFQDVDNFFDQLENQAEMDIFVRSAHHYLESWYRAFKPLRLSASRNRSSNPDLFHQTIYLHLQYLELYLFAMFPKQGNYDIVSALTPVFRQVNELCEHLAKGCRRELNADEGVFSMQSTVLWRLMFVAVNCRDANTRNEAIRIMDKYPHRDGIWNNHAFLAIAEQNRKLELENAKEGSEHEQWRRLCWRVFRFEDAGTRVVFRSMRKTDTWGLVEEIADLEQVKRDGWKNVRWERVPLHTKNLMLQWGRTTGIEAFRDPSRLSTGCVSLNIT
;
A
#
# COMPACT_ATOMS: atom_id res chain seq x y z
N MET A 1 -26.10 -12.04 35.93
CA MET A 1 -25.02 -12.03 34.90
C MET A 1 -24.94 -10.69 34.14
N SER A 2 -25.34 -9.55 34.71
CA SER A 2 -25.39 -8.24 34.02
C SER A 2 -24.39 -7.19 34.55
N THR A 3 -23.57 -7.51 35.55
CA THR A 3 -22.65 -6.56 36.20
C THR A 3 -21.22 -6.55 35.64
N SER A 4 -20.82 -7.55 34.85
CA SER A 4 -19.47 -7.64 34.26
C SER A 4 -19.26 -6.73 33.04
N CYS A 5 -20.29 -6.48 32.23
CA CYS A 5 -20.16 -5.63 31.05
C CYS A 5 -20.03 -4.13 31.40
N ALA A 6 -20.71 -3.67 32.46
CA ALA A 6 -20.66 -2.26 32.88
C ALA A 6 -19.28 -1.84 33.41
N GLY A 7 -18.59 -2.72 34.13
CA GLY A 7 -17.22 -2.48 34.62
C GLY A 7 -16.21 -2.32 33.49
N GLY A 8 -16.26 -3.20 32.48
CA GLY A 8 -15.36 -3.14 31.33
C GLY A 8 -15.57 -1.92 30.43
N HIS A 9 -16.79 -1.36 30.35
CA HIS A 9 -17.04 -0.12 29.62
C HIS A 9 -16.50 1.12 30.36
N ALA A 10 -16.64 1.18 31.69
CA ALA A 10 -16.09 2.27 32.50
C ALA A 10 -14.54 2.27 32.50
N GLU A 11 -13.94 1.08 32.57
CA GLU A 11 -12.49 0.89 32.50
C GLU A 11 -11.92 1.29 31.12
N LYS A 12 -12.58 0.89 30.02
CA LYS A 12 -12.20 1.34 28.66
C LYS A 12 -12.32 2.85 28.48
N ALA A 13 -13.38 3.46 29.01
CA ALA A 13 -13.53 4.92 28.96
C ALA A 13 -12.40 5.62 29.72
N LEU A 14 -12.01 5.10 30.89
CA LEU A 14 -10.89 5.61 31.68
C LEU A 14 -9.55 5.47 30.95
N HIS A 15 -9.27 4.30 30.35
CA HIS A 15 -8.06 4.10 29.55
C HIS A 15 -7.99 5.04 28.35
N HIS A 16 -9.13 5.27 27.67
CA HIS A 16 -9.19 6.23 26.57
C HIS A 16 -8.88 7.66 27.05
N THR A 17 -9.50 8.11 28.15
CA THR A 17 -9.22 9.43 28.73
C THR A 17 -7.75 9.58 29.11
N ASN A 18 -7.18 8.60 29.81
CA ASN A 18 -5.77 8.60 30.19
C ASN A 18 -4.85 8.66 28.96
N ALA A 19 -5.16 7.90 27.90
CA ALA A 19 -4.39 7.91 26.66
C ALA A 19 -4.42 9.29 25.99
N VAL A 20 -5.58 9.96 25.95
CA VAL A 20 -5.72 11.33 25.43
C VAL A 20 -4.91 12.32 26.28
N ASP A 21 -4.94 12.21 27.60
CA ASP A 21 -4.19 13.08 28.50
C ASP A 21 -2.68 12.94 28.31
N HIS A 22 -2.19 11.69 28.22
CA HIS A 22 -0.77 11.41 27.93
C HIS A 22 -0.37 11.92 26.55
N TYR A 23 -1.21 11.74 25.52
CA TYR A 23 -0.98 12.28 24.19
C TYR A 23 -0.87 13.81 24.20
N CYS A 24 -1.82 14.50 24.83
CA CYS A 24 -1.80 15.96 24.95
C CYS A 24 -0.60 16.46 25.77
N LYS A 25 -0.21 15.74 26.83
CA LYS A 25 0.98 16.06 27.61
C LYS A 25 2.25 15.93 26.76
N ALA A 26 2.39 14.85 25.98
CA ALA A 26 3.53 14.65 25.09
C ALA A 26 3.65 15.77 24.04
N LEU A 27 2.53 16.15 23.40
CA LEU A 27 2.52 17.28 22.44
C LEU A 27 2.96 18.60 23.08
N ARG A 28 2.52 18.89 24.32
CA ARG A 28 2.91 20.10 25.04
C ARG A 28 4.39 20.11 25.38
N LEU A 29 4.92 18.99 25.87
CA LEU A 29 6.35 18.85 26.17
C LEU A 29 7.19 19.05 24.91
N GLN A 30 6.81 18.42 23.80
CA GLN A 30 7.51 18.58 22.51
C GLN A 30 7.41 20.01 21.95
N ALA A 31 6.31 20.72 22.19
CA ALA A 31 6.15 22.12 21.77
C ALA A 31 6.95 23.12 22.63
N GLN A 32 7.29 22.75 23.86
CA GLN A 32 8.02 23.59 24.82
C GLN A 32 9.53 23.35 24.79
N GLU A 33 9.98 22.17 24.35
CA GLU A 33 11.40 21.88 24.19
C GLU A 33 12.00 22.59 22.97
N ASN A 34 13.25 23.04 23.12
CA ASN A 34 13.97 23.66 22.01
C ASN A 34 14.29 22.55 20.98
N LEU A 35 14.03 22.77 19.68
CA LEU A 35 14.26 21.75 18.65
C LEU A 35 15.72 21.24 18.63
N ALA A 36 16.66 22.06 19.13
CA ALA A 36 18.07 21.73 19.26
C ALA A 36 18.41 20.85 20.49
N SER A 37 17.51 20.74 21.48
CA SER A 37 17.70 19.94 22.70
C SER A 37 16.94 18.63 22.70
N LEU A 38 15.91 18.49 21.84
CA LEU A 38 15.15 17.25 21.66
C LEU A 38 16.03 16.16 21.04
N ASP A 39 16.10 15.01 21.71
CA ASP A 39 16.76 13.85 21.14
C ASP A 39 15.99 13.33 19.92
N MET A 40 16.71 13.10 18.82
CA MET A 40 16.13 12.68 17.54
C MET A 40 15.31 11.39 17.67
N GLN A 41 15.74 10.46 18.52
CA GLN A 41 14.98 9.24 18.83
C GLN A 41 13.59 9.55 19.38
N SER A 42 13.51 10.49 20.34
CA SER A 42 12.24 10.87 20.97
C SER A 42 11.29 11.52 19.98
N LEU A 43 11.83 12.32 19.03
CA LEU A 43 11.05 12.90 17.94
C LEU A 43 10.51 11.84 16.98
N MET A 44 11.33 10.85 16.61
CA MET A 44 10.94 9.81 15.65
C MET A 44 9.96 8.81 16.26
N LEU A 45 10.25 8.29 17.46
CA LEU A 45 9.33 7.41 18.16
C LEU A 45 8.03 8.14 18.51
N GLY A 46 8.13 9.40 18.95
CA GLY A 46 6.97 10.27 19.17
C GLY A 46 6.12 10.44 17.93
N SER A 47 6.74 10.70 16.77
CA SER A 47 6.02 10.81 15.49
C SER A 47 5.28 9.53 15.12
N ILE A 48 5.90 8.36 15.22
CA ILE A 48 5.24 7.06 14.95
C ILE A 48 4.08 6.83 15.92
N LEU A 49 4.29 7.09 17.21
CA LEU A 49 3.24 6.94 18.22
C LEU A 49 2.06 7.89 17.97
N PHE A 50 2.33 9.14 17.55
CA PHE A 50 1.27 10.07 17.18
C PHE A 50 0.52 9.62 15.93
N ILE A 51 1.21 9.06 14.93
CA ILE A 51 0.56 8.49 13.74
C ILE A 51 -0.35 7.32 14.16
N CYS A 52 0.15 6.38 14.97
CA CYS A 52 -0.63 5.26 15.50
C CYS A 52 -1.87 5.76 16.27
N PHE A 53 -1.69 6.72 17.16
CA PHE A 53 -2.76 7.26 18.00
C PHE A 53 -3.85 7.96 17.18
N GLU A 54 -3.46 8.78 16.20
CA GLU A 54 -4.42 9.47 15.33
C GLU A 54 -5.16 8.48 14.41
N ALA A 55 -4.47 7.47 13.90
CA ALA A 55 -5.10 6.42 13.09
C ALA A 55 -6.08 5.56 13.91
N LEU A 56 -5.75 5.24 15.17
CA LEU A 56 -6.65 4.60 16.14
C LEU A 56 -7.90 5.46 16.41
N ARG A 57 -7.78 6.78 16.35
CA ARG A 57 -8.90 7.71 16.50
C ARG A 57 -9.67 8.01 15.20
N SER A 58 -9.32 7.34 14.10
CA SER A 58 -9.85 7.65 12.75
C SER A 58 -9.55 9.08 12.27
N ASN A 59 -8.57 9.75 12.88
CA ASN A 59 -8.17 11.09 12.48
C ASN A 59 -7.05 11.02 11.43
N GLN A 60 -7.40 10.53 10.25
CA GLN A 60 -6.44 10.29 9.17
C GLN A 60 -5.74 11.58 8.71
N LYS A 61 -6.40 12.72 8.84
CA LYS A 61 -5.83 14.03 8.50
C LYS A 61 -4.65 14.38 9.42
N ALA A 62 -4.78 14.20 10.73
CA ALA A 62 -3.69 14.43 11.67
C ALA A 62 -2.57 13.38 11.51
N ALA A 63 -2.93 12.11 11.29
CA ALA A 63 -1.95 11.07 10.99
C ALA A 63 -1.08 11.43 9.77
N LEU A 64 -1.71 11.87 8.67
CA LEU A 64 -1.00 12.35 7.47
C LEU A 64 -0.08 13.55 7.76
N GLN A 65 -0.50 14.47 8.62
CA GLN A 65 0.33 15.61 9.03
C GLN A 65 1.57 15.17 9.82
N HIS A 66 1.43 14.20 10.73
CA HIS A 66 2.56 13.65 11.47
C HIS A 66 3.54 12.91 10.56
N ILE A 67 3.05 12.16 9.57
CA ILE A 67 3.90 11.53 8.54
C ILE A 67 4.66 12.59 7.74
N ALA A 68 3.96 13.59 7.21
CA ALA A 68 4.55 14.64 6.39
C ALA A 68 5.64 15.44 7.12
N ARG A 69 5.49 15.62 8.43
CA ARG A 69 6.49 16.29 9.29
C ARG A 69 7.64 15.38 9.70
N GLY A 70 7.39 14.08 9.86
CA GLY A 70 8.39 13.09 10.28
C GLY A 70 9.36 12.68 9.17
N THR A 71 8.91 12.62 7.91
CA THR A 71 9.74 12.18 6.78
C THR A 71 10.99 13.05 6.57
N PRO A 72 10.93 14.41 6.58
CA PRO A 72 12.13 15.24 6.46
C PRO A 72 13.11 15.08 7.64
N LEU A 73 12.61 14.81 8.86
CA LEU A 73 13.45 14.56 10.03
C LEU A 73 14.24 13.25 9.89
N LEU A 74 13.58 12.19 9.41
CA LEU A 74 14.22 10.92 9.07
C LEU A 74 15.34 11.12 8.03
N GLN A 75 15.07 11.90 6.98
CA GLN A 75 16.08 12.21 5.95
C GLN A 75 17.29 12.96 6.51
N GLN A 76 17.07 13.96 7.38
CA GLN A 76 18.16 14.72 8.02
C GLN A 76 19.07 13.81 8.86
N LEU A 77 18.49 12.85 9.56
CA LEU A 77 19.24 11.88 10.36
C LEU A 77 20.18 11.01 9.51
N PHE A 78 19.72 10.58 8.33
CA PHE A 78 20.50 9.73 7.43
C PHE A 78 21.52 10.50 6.57
N THR A 79 21.43 11.84 6.49
CA THR A 79 22.25 12.64 5.55
C THR A 79 23.37 13.46 6.20
N HIS A 80 23.31 13.73 7.51
CA HIS A 80 24.29 14.60 8.17
C HIS A 80 25.43 13.85 8.87
N ASP A 81 26.70 14.12 8.54
CA ASP A 81 27.91 13.52 9.17
C ASP A 81 27.98 13.64 10.71
N ARG A 82 27.38 14.69 11.27
CA ARG A 82 27.31 14.92 12.74
C ARG A 82 26.31 14.01 13.46
N SER A 83 25.45 13.29 12.73
CA SER A 83 24.46 12.39 13.31
C SER A 83 25.10 11.16 13.95
N SER A 84 26.32 10.77 13.58
CA SER A 84 27.06 9.64 14.18
C SER A 84 27.20 9.70 15.71
N SER A 85 27.30 10.91 16.29
CA SER A 85 27.37 11.13 17.75
C SER A 85 26.01 11.08 18.46
N HIS A 86 24.92 11.41 17.76
CA HIS A 86 23.55 11.34 18.25
C HIS A 86 22.99 9.92 18.07
N ILE A 87 23.28 9.26 16.95
CA ILE A 87 22.89 7.89 16.62
C ILE A 87 23.39 6.91 17.69
N ARG A 88 24.64 7.04 18.15
CA ARG A 88 25.19 6.17 19.23
C ARG A 88 24.47 6.29 20.58
N LYS A 89 23.68 7.34 20.81
CA LYS A 89 22.89 7.51 22.05
C LYS A 89 21.52 6.84 22.00
N ILE A 90 21.08 6.40 20.81
CA ILE A 90 19.71 5.94 20.55
C ILE A 90 19.44 4.53 21.11
N ALA A 91 20.38 3.60 20.94
CA ALA A 91 20.25 2.21 21.39
C ALA A 91 21.62 1.52 21.46
N PRO A 92 21.72 0.35 22.13
CA PRO A 92 22.94 -0.46 22.13
C PRO A 92 23.40 -0.82 20.71
N ASP A 93 22.43 -1.07 19.82
CA ASP A 93 22.62 -1.13 18.37
C ASP A 93 21.67 -0.12 17.68
N PRO A 94 22.14 1.11 17.44
CA PRO A 94 21.29 2.17 16.92
C PRO A 94 20.93 1.96 15.46
N TRP A 95 21.64 1.08 14.74
CA TRP A 95 21.35 0.85 13.34
C TRP A 95 20.08 0.02 13.19
N GLU A 96 19.99 -1.15 13.81
CA GLU A 96 18.78 -2.01 13.76
C GLU A 96 17.49 -1.23 14.08
N LEU A 97 17.51 -0.37 15.10
CA LEU A 97 16.35 0.47 15.42
C LEU A 97 16.03 1.51 14.33
N LEU A 98 17.06 2.13 13.74
CA LEU A 98 16.87 3.06 12.63
C LEU A 98 16.40 2.37 11.35
N HIS A 99 16.83 1.14 11.11
CA HIS A 99 16.31 0.29 10.02
C HIS A 99 14.81 0.03 10.21
N GLU A 100 14.38 -0.37 11.40
CA GLU A 100 12.95 -0.62 11.68
C GLU A 100 12.11 0.66 11.57
N ILE A 101 12.61 1.79 12.09
CA ILE A 101 11.93 3.08 11.98
C ILE A 101 11.81 3.51 10.52
N ALA A 102 12.89 3.39 9.75
CA ALA A 102 12.88 3.67 8.33
C ALA A 102 11.85 2.80 7.60
N ARG A 103 11.78 1.50 7.90
CA ARG A 103 10.79 0.56 7.33
C ARG A 103 9.35 0.99 7.59
N VAL A 104 9.03 1.48 8.78
CA VAL A 104 7.69 2.00 9.10
C VAL A 104 7.37 3.23 8.23
N TYR A 105 8.30 4.18 8.13
CA TYR A 105 8.12 5.39 7.32
C TYR A 105 8.02 5.11 5.83
N VAL A 106 8.77 4.13 5.37
CA VAL A 106 8.71 3.56 4.03
C VAL A 106 7.28 3.10 3.72
N TYR A 107 6.69 2.31 4.61
CA TYR A 107 5.36 1.75 4.42
C TYR A 107 4.28 2.84 4.44
N LEU A 108 4.42 3.78 5.38
CA LEU A 108 3.57 4.96 5.48
C LEU A 108 3.67 5.85 4.23
N GLY A 109 4.87 5.97 3.65
CA GLY A 109 5.12 6.73 2.42
C GLY A 109 4.23 6.25 1.27
N VAL A 110 4.13 4.94 1.06
CA VAL A 110 3.25 4.34 0.05
C VAL A 110 1.79 4.72 0.30
N GLN A 111 1.33 4.64 1.55
CA GLN A 111 -0.05 5.01 1.89
C GLN A 111 -0.31 6.50 1.63
N THR A 112 0.62 7.40 2.00
CA THR A 112 0.46 8.86 1.77
C THR A 112 0.43 9.25 0.30
N GLN A 113 0.97 8.42 -0.60
CA GLN A 113 0.87 8.63 -2.05
C GLN A 113 -0.51 8.22 -2.58
N THR A 114 -1.16 7.26 -1.93
CA THR A 114 -2.52 6.83 -2.29
C THR A 114 -3.59 7.75 -1.71
N VAL A 115 -3.36 8.34 -0.53
CA VAL A 115 -4.32 9.18 0.21
C VAL A 115 -3.86 10.62 0.30
N MET A 116 -4.60 11.54 -0.35
CA MET A 116 -4.32 12.97 -0.34
C MET A 116 -4.89 13.64 0.90
N SER A 117 -4.14 14.59 1.47
CA SER A 117 -4.58 15.38 2.64
C SER A 117 -5.69 16.40 2.32
N GLY A 118 -5.85 16.77 1.03
CA GLY A 118 -6.86 17.71 0.56
C GLY A 118 -7.34 17.41 -0.86
N ARG A 119 -8.23 18.26 -1.36
CA ARG A 119 -8.91 18.10 -2.66
C ARG A 119 -8.06 18.62 -3.83
N LEU A 120 -8.20 18.02 -5.00
CA LEU A 120 -7.54 18.48 -6.22
C LEU A 120 -8.28 19.68 -6.87
N ASP A 121 -9.57 19.85 -6.56
CA ASP A 121 -10.49 20.83 -7.17
C ASP A 121 -10.29 22.28 -6.72
N SER A 122 -9.58 22.51 -5.61
CA SER A 122 -9.61 23.80 -4.90
C SER A 122 -8.50 24.78 -5.26
N SER A 123 -7.53 24.42 -6.12
CA SER A 123 -6.67 25.43 -6.76
C SER A 123 -5.80 24.85 -7.89
N GLN A 124 -5.56 25.65 -8.95
CA GLN A 124 -4.36 25.46 -9.79
C GLN A 124 -3.08 25.46 -8.93
N SER A 125 -3.13 26.05 -7.74
CA SER A 125 -2.10 25.90 -6.72
C SER A 125 -1.99 24.50 -6.16
N ALA A 126 -3.01 23.64 -6.06
CA ALA A 126 -2.87 22.27 -5.55
C ALA A 126 -2.17 21.37 -6.56
N ILE A 127 -2.43 21.57 -7.86
CA ILE A 127 -1.68 20.91 -8.94
C ILE A 127 -0.26 21.48 -9.05
N ARG A 128 -0.10 22.81 -8.92
CA ARG A 128 1.20 23.47 -8.96
C ARG A 128 2.00 23.20 -7.69
N THR A 129 1.37 23.04 -6.52
CA THR A 129 1.94 22.61 -5.22
C THR A 129 2.13 21.11 -5.18
N LEU A 130 1.37 20.29 -5.89
CA LEU A 130 1.68 18.87 -6.07
C LEU A 130 2.88 18.72 -7.01
N ALA A 131 2.92 19.46 -8.13
CA ALA A 131 4.06 19.47 -9.05
C ALA A 131 5.30 20.12 -8.40
N GLN A 132 5.13 21.20 -7.63
CA GLN A 132 6.16 21.85 -6.83
C GLN A 132 6.48 21.04 -5.57
N ASP A 133 5.59 20.25 -4.99
CA ASP A 133 5.97 19.30 -3.93
C ASP A 133 6.77 18.20 -4.58
N LEU A 134 6.36 17.65 -5.72
CA LEU A 134 7.14 16.64 -6.44
C LEU A 134 8.51 17.19 -6.91
N GLN A 135 8.60 18.48 -7.28
CA GLN A 135 9.84 19.16 -7.71
C GLN A 135 10.69 19.75 -6.57
N ALA A 136 10.07 20.36 -5.54
CA ALA A 136 10.71 20.99 -4.37
C ALA A 136 10.94 19.99 -3.23
N LYS A 137 10.18 18.88 -3.18
CA LYS A 137 10.69 17.65 -2.54
C LYS A 137 11.99 17.23 -3.16
N GLY A 138 12.35 17.75 -4.36
CA GLY A 138 13.74 17.87 -4.78
C GLY A 138 14.51 16.61 -4.48
N TYR A 139 13.86 15.46 -4.67
CA TYR A 139 14.50 14.19 -4.54
C TYR A 139 15.38 14.21 -5.76
N LYS A 140 16.62 14.68 -5.59
CA LYS A 140 17.73 14.18 -6.36
C LYS A 140 17.68 12.68 -6.07
N ALA A 141 16.87 11.95 -6.85
CA ALA A 141 16.59 10.53 -6.66
C ALA A 141 17.92 9.79 -6.51
N GLY A 142 18.93 10.20 -7.29
CA GLY A 142 20.30 9.67 -7.18
C GLY A 142 21.04 9.87 -5.84
N ASN A 143 20.67 10.82 -4.96
CA ASN A 143 21.41 11.12 -3.73
C ASN A 143 20.67 10.70 -2.45
N VAL A 144 19.34 10.81 -2.40
CA VAL A 144 18.56 10.35 -1.24
C VAL A 144 18.37 8.83 -1.31
N ASP A 145 18.08 8.28 -2.49
CA ASP A 145 17.92 6.84 -2.68
C ASP A 145 19.27 6.12 -2.50
N ALA A 146 20.39 6.72 -2.90
CA ALA A 146 21.73 6.13 -2.69
C ALA A 146 22.15 6.08 -1.21
N ASN A 147 21.73 7.04 -0.38
CA ASN A 147 22.02 7.03 1.05
C ASN A 147 21.06 6.10 1.81
N PHE A 148 19.76 6.08 1.49
CA PHE A 148 18.82 5.11 2.08
C PHE A 148 19.17 3.66 1.67
N ASP A 149 19.57 3.43 0.42
CA ASP A 149 20.07 2.13 -0.07
C ASP A 149 21.40 1.75 0.61
N TYR A 150 22.29 2.72 0.89
CA TYR A 150 23.51 2.47 1.67
C TYR A 150 23.24 2.01 3.10
N TYR A 151 22.24 2.58 3.78
CA TYR A 151 21.91 2.21 5.15
C TYR A 151 21.06 0.94 5.21
N LEU A 152 20.03 0.81 4.38
CA LEU A 152 19.09 -0.31 4.43
C LEU A 152 19.68 -1.62 3.85
N ASN A 153 20.78 -1.56 3.10
CA ASN A 153 21.41 -2.72 2.48
C ASN A 153 22.94 -2.76 2.68
N PRO A 154 23.50 -3.59 3.59
CA PRO A 154 24.94 -3.78 3.67
C PRO A 154 25.46 -4.40 2.37
N ARG A 155 26.47 -3.75 1.78
CA ARG A 155 27.14 -4.09 0.51
C ARG A 155 27.76 -5.50 0.52
N ARG A 156 26.96 -6.56 0.37
CA ARG A 156 27.46 -7.87 -0.04
C ARG A 156 27.52 -7.92 -1.56
N LYS A 157 28.64 -8.38 -2.12
CA LYS A 157 28.70 -8.80 -3.53
C LYS A 157 27.72 -9.96 -3.67
N ILE A 158 26.61 -9.73 -4.37
CA ILE A 158 25.58 -10.74 -4.61
C ILE A 158 26.02 -11.53 -5.84
N ASP A 159 26.19 -12.82 -5.65
CA ASP A 159 26.19 -13.76 -6.76
C ASP A 159 24.75 -13.86 -7.29
N LEU A 160 24.53 -13.39 -8.52
CA LEU A 160 23.19 -13.25 -9.11
C LEU A 160 22.63 -14.59 -9.60
N ASP A 161 23.46 -15.63 -9.68
CA ASP A 161 23.10 -16.89 -10.32
C ASP A 161 22.85 -18.04 -9.33
N SER A 162 23.28 -17.90 -8.06
CA SER A 162 22.91 -18.86 -7.02
C SER A 162 21.49 -18.58 -6.52
N SER A 163 20.61 -19.57 -6.70
CA SER A 163 19.33 -19.67 -5.98
C SER A 163 19.30 -21.07 -5.38
N PRO A 164 19.14 -21.22 -4.05
CA PRO A 164 19.09 -22.53 -3.43
C PRO A 164 17.85 -23.29 -3.90
N ASP A 165 17.94 -24.62 -3.98
CA ASP A 165 16.82 -25.48 -4.42
C ASP A 165 15.66 -25.50 -3.39
N SER A 166 15.95 -25.19 -2.12
CA SER A 166 14.96 -25.11 -1.05
C SER A 166 15.47 -24.26 0.12
N PHE A 167 14.56 -23.55 0.79
CA PHE A 167 14.89 -22.85 2.05
C PHE A 167 14.63 -23.74 3.27
N SER A 168 15.61 -23.82 4.17
CA SER A 168 15.51 -24.56 5.43
C SER A 168 14.83 -23.75 6.53
N THR A 169 14.97 -22.41 6.48
CA THR A 169 14.41 -21.50 7.48
C THR A 169 13.68 -20.32 6.85
N LEU A 170 12.79 -19.69 7.60
CA LEU A 170 12.11 -18.47 7.16
C LEU A 170 13.10 -17.30 6.98
N ALA A 171 14.11 -17.19 7.84
CA ALA A 171 15.14 -16.15 7.73
C ALA A 171 15.88 -16.25 6.39
N GLU A 172 16.28 -17.45 6.00
CA GLU A 172 16.90 -17.73 4.70
C GLU A 172 15.97 -17.37 3.53
N ALA A 173 14.69 -17.72 3.63
CA ALA A 173 13.70 -17.37 2.62
C ALA A 173 13.52 -15.84 2.48
N CYS A 174 13.54 -15.11 3.60
CA CYS A 174 13.42 -13.65 3.63
C CYS A 174 14.67 -12.94 3.08
N GLU A 175 15.87 -13.43 3.42
CA GLU A 175 17.13 -12.90 2.87
C GLU A 175 17.15 -13.08 1.34
N ASN A 176 16.80 -14.27 0.86
CA ASN A 176 16.71 -14.54 -0.58
C ASN A 176 15.56 -13.79 -1.26
N TRP A 177 14.46 -13.50 -0.55
CA TRP A 177 13.38 -12.68 -1.08
C TRP A 177 13.86 -11.27 -1.40
N ALA A 178 14.59 -10.64 -0.47
CA ALA A 178 15.18 -9.32 -0.69
C ALA A 178 16.15 -9.30 -1.89
N LEU A 179 16.89 -10.40 -2.12
CA LEU A 179 17.73 -10.54 -3.31
C LEU A 179 16.90 -10.62 -4.61
N THR A 180 15.82 -11.39 -4.61
CA THR A 180 14.90 -11.51 -5.76
C THR A 180 14.28 -10.15 -6.12
N GLU A 181 13.83 -9.39 -5.11
CA GLU A 181 13.32 -8.03 -5.30
C GLU A 181 14.35 -7.15 -5.98
N ARG A 182 15.61 -7.15 -5.51
CA ARG A 182 16.71 -6.36 -6.11
C ARG A 182 16.99 -6.74 -7.56
N LYS A 183 16.93 -8.03 -7.90
CA LYS A 183 17.11 -8.50 -9.29
C LYS A 183 16.05 -7.89 -10.21
N ILE A 184 14.80 -7.83 -9.76
CA ILE A 184 13.68 -7.24 -10.52
C ILE A 184 13.79 -5.71 -10.58
N GLN A 185 14.17 -5.08 -9.47
CA GLN A 185 14.35 -3.63 -9.36
C GLN A 185 15.39 -3.05 -10.33
N LYS A 186 16.41 -3.83 -10.71
CA LYS A 186 17.42 -3.40 -11.71
C LYS A 186 16.81 -2.89 -13.02
N TYR A 187 15.65 -3.42 -13.41
CA TYR A 187 14.93 -3.06 -14.63
C TYR A 187 13.93 -1.91 -14.42
N PHE A 188 13.71 -1.50 -13.18
CA PHE A 188 12.72 -0.49 -12.81
C PHE A 188 13.02 0.91 -13.40
N PRO A 189 14.27 1.40 -13.46
CA PRO A 189 14.54 2.68 -14.13
C PRO A 189 14.14 2.70 -15.61
N GLN A 190 14.26 1.56 -16.31
CA GLN A 190 13.83 1.42 -17.71
C GLN A 190 12.29 1.43 -17.80
N LEU A 191 11.61 0.70 -16.92
CA LEU A 191 10.16 0.79 -16.77
C LEU A 191 9.71 2.24 -16.53
N MET A 192 10.38 2.95 -15.63
CA MET A 192 10.09 4.34 -15.28
C MET A 192 10.42 5.36 -16.37
N ALA A 193 11.43 5.10 -17.20
CA ALA A 193 11.75 5.93 -18.36
C ALA A 193 10.66 5.84 -19.44
N SER A 194 9.98 4.69 -19.54
CA SER A 194 8.78 4.52 -20.37
C SER A 194 7.49 5.03 -19.71
N MET A 195 7.51 5.35 -18.40
CA MET A 195 6.38 5.81 -17.60
C MET A 195 6.00 7.32 -17.61
N PRO A 196 6.73 8.30 -18.19
CA PRO A 196 6.36 9.73 -18.11
C PRO A 196 4.94 10.07 -18.60
N ARG A 197 4.30 9.16 -19.36
CA ARG A 197 2.90 9.28 -19.80
C ARG A 197 1.86 8.87 -18.73
N LEU A 198 2.20 8.15 -17.65
CA LEU A 198 1.22 7.70 -16.64
C LEU A 198 0.83 8.75 -15.61
N ILE A 199 1.68 9.74 -15.36
CA ILE A 199 1.54 10.58 -14.17
C ILE A 199 0.59 11.76 -14.43
N ILE A 200 0.54 12.23 -15.68
CA ILE A 200 -0.27 13.37 -16.10
C ILE A 200 -0.65 13.14 -17.58
N PHE A 201 -1.78 12.48 -17.87
CA PHE A 201 -2.30 12.51 -19.24
C PHE A 201 -2.86 13.90 -19.50
N THR A 202 -2.24 14.65 -20.39
CA THR A 202 -2.73 15.96 -20.79
C THR A 202 -3.83 15.89 -21.86
N GLU A 203 -4.01 14.75 -22.56
CA GLU A 203 -4.88 14.66 -23.75
C GLU A 203 -5.64 13.32 -23.88
N THR A 204 -6.38 13.20 -24.99
CA THR A 204 -7.63 12.46 -25.30
C THR A 204 -7.67 10.92 -25.10
N PHE A 205 -8.82 10.30 -25.43
CA PHE A 205 -9.04 8.84 -25.46
C PHE A 205 -7.89 8.05 -26.12
N GLN A 206 -7.25 8.58 -27.15
CA GLN A 206 -6.21 7.84 -27.87
C GLN A 206 -4.92 7.63 -27.04
N ASP A 207 -4.64 8.47 -26.03
CA ASP A 207 -3.35 8.49 -25.36
C ASP A 207 -3.16 7.35 -24.35
N VAL A 208 -4.22 6.97 -23.63
CA VAL A 208 -4.15 5.82 -22.69
C VAL A 208 -4.11 4.51 -23.47
N ASP A 209 -4.85 4.42 -24.57
CA ASP A 209 -4.80 3.22 -25.42
C ASP A 209 -3.43 3.06 -26.08
N ASN A 210 -2.90 4.14 -26.68
CA ASN A 210 -1.54 4.17 -27.20
C ASN A 210 -0.51 3.81 -26.12
N PHE A 211 -0.75 4.21 -24.87
CA PHE A 211 0.14 3.91 -23.76
C PHE A 211 0.17 2.41 -23.44
N PHE A 212 -0.99 1.75 -23.29
CA PHE A 212 -1.03 0.31 -23.06
C PHE A 212 -0.44 -0.46 -24.24
N ASP A 213 -0.71 -0.02 -25.46
CA ASP A 213 -0.18 -0.64 -26.67
C ASP A 213 1.34 -0.48 -26.76
N GLN A 214 1.89 0.67 -26.35
CA GLN A 214 3.33 0.88 -26.26
C GLN A 214 3.98 0.01 -25.19
N LEU A 215 3.40 -0.07 -23.99
CA LEU A 215 3.92 -0.94 -22.93
C LEU A 215 3.90 -2.40 -23.33
N GLU A 216 2.82 -2.84 -23.99
CA GLU A 216 2.68 -4.23 -24.42
C GLU A 216 3.70 -4.59 -25.52
N ASN A 217 4.01 -3.66 -26.43
CA ASN A 217 4.84 -3.97 -27.60
C ASN A 217 6.32 -3.55 -27.48
N GLN A 218 6.76 -2.99 -26.35
CA GLN A 218 8.17 -2.64 -26.12
C GLN A 218 9.01 -3.87 -25.77
N ALA A 219 10.12 -4.06 -26.48
CA ALA A 219 11.05 -5.17 -26.28
C ALA A 219 11.68 -5.17 -24.88
N GLU A 220 11.91 -3.99 -24.31
CA GLU A 220 12.42 -3.81 -22.94
C GLU A 220 11.43 -4.33 -21.90
N MET A 221 10.12 -4.12 -22.12
CA MET A 221 9.07 -4.63 -21.22
C MET A 221 8.99 -6.15 -21.30
N ASP A 222 9.16 -6.72 -22.48
CA ASP A 222 9.29 -8.16 -22.68
C ASP A 222 10.46 -8.76 -21.89
N ILE A 223 11.63 -8.12 -21.96
CA ILE A 223 12.82 -8.53 -21.20
C ILE A 223 12.54 -8.44 -19.70
N PHE A 224 11.94 -7.34 -19.24
CA PHE A 224 11.57 -7.15 -17.84
C PHE A 224 10.63 -8.25 -17.34
N VAL A 225 9.50 -8.48 -18.01
CA VAL A 225 8.50 -9.47 -17.60
C VAL A 225 9.11 -10.88 -17.57
N ARG A 226 9.87 -11.26 -18.61
CA ARG A 226 10.52 -12.59 -18.67
C ARG A 226 11.54 -12.76 -17.53
N SER A 227 12.37 -11.76 -17.29
CA SER A 227 13.41 -11.81 -16.24
C SER A 227 12.77 -11.87 -14.85
N ALA A 228 11.77 -11.03 -14.59
CA ALA A 228 11.05 -11.02 -13.33
C ALA A 228 10.33 -12.33 -13.06
N HIS A 229 9.66 -12.88 -14.08
CA HIS A 229 9.02 -14.19 -13.99
C HIS A 229 10.02 -15.30 -13.63
N HIS A 230 11.18 -15.33 -14.29
CA HIS A 230 12.23 -16.30 -14.02
C HIS A 230 12.71 -16.25 -12.55
N TYR A 231 13.01 -15.06 -12.03
CA TYR A 231 13.47 -14.91 -10.65
C TYR A 231 12.39 -15.26 -9.62
N LEU A 232 11.14 -14.83 -9.86
CA LEU A 232 10.01 -15.15 -9.00
C LEU A 232 9.73 -16.65 -8.97
N GLU A 233 9.74 -17.31 -10.12
CA GLU A 233 9.49 -18.74 -10.20
C GLU A 233 10.58 -19.54 -9.47
N SER A 234 11.85 -19.17 -9.68
CA SER A 234 12.98 -19.78 -8.97
C SER A 234 12.82 -19.66 -7.45
N TRP A 235 12.56 -18.46 -6.95
CA TRP A 235 12.38 -18.23 -5.51
C TRP A 235 11.16 -18.99 -4.96
N TYR A 236 10.03 -19.01 -5.67
CA TYR A 236 8.83 -19.70 -5.20
C TYR A 236 9.00 -21.22 -5.18
N ARG A 237 9.74 -21.79 -6.15
CA ARG A 237 10.09 -23.22 -6.13
C ARG A 237 10.86 -23.58 -4.85
N ALA A 238 11.83 -22.76 -4.45
CA ALA A 238 12.60 -22.95 -3.22
C ALA A 238 11.80 -22.71 -1.93
N PHE A 239 10.84 -21.77 -1.95
CA PHE A 239 9.99 -21.45 -0.81
C PHE A 239 8.85 -22.44 -0.57
N LYS A 240 8.34 -23.07 -1.63
CA LYS A 240 7.18 -23.97 -1.58
C LYS A 240 7.29 -25.07 -0.52
N PRO A 241 8.42 -25.79 -0.35
CA PRO A 241 8.55 -26.82 0.69
C PRO A 241 8.36 -26.27 2.11
N LEU A 242 9.00 -25.14 2.43
CA LEU A 242 8.89 -24.47 3.73
C LEU A 242 7.44 -24.07 4.03
N ARG A 243 6.76 -23.45 3.06
CA ARG A 243 5.35 -23.06 3.18
C ARG A 243 4.43 -24.27 3.44
N LEU A 244 4.65 -25.37 2.71
CA LEU A 244 3.86 -26.59 2.90
C LEU A 244 4.14 -27.26 4.26
N SER A 245 5.36 -27.15 4.77
CA SER A 245 5.71 -27.60 6.13
C SER A 245 5.01 -26.75 7.20
N ALA A 246 5.07 -25.42 7.08
CA ALA A 246 4.42 -24.49 8.01
C ALA A 246 2.90 -24.69 8.04
N SER A 247 2.27 -24.90 6.88
CA SER A 247 0.84 -25.21 6.78
C SER A 247 0.44 -26.51 7.50
N ARG A 248 1.26 -27.57 7.36
CA ARG A 248 1.04 -28.85 8.06
C ARG A 248 1.19 -28.71 9.57
N ASN A 249 2.09 -27.86 10.02
CA ASN A 249 2.42 -27.65 11.43
C ASN A 249 1.75 -26.41 12.04
N ARG A 250 0.69 -25.88 11.42
CA ARG A 250 0.04 -24.62 11.83
C ARG A 250 -0.45 -24.59 13.27
N SER A 251 -0.83 -25.74 13.83
CA SER A 251 -1.27 -25.84 15.23
C SER A 251 -0.11 -25.79 16.22
N SER A 252 1.06 -26.28 15.81
CA SER A 252 2.25 -26.35 16.65
C SER A 252 3.08 -25.07 16.59
N ASN A 253 3.06 -24.37 15.44
CA ASN A 253 3.75 -23.10 15.25
C ASN A 253 2.89 -22.13 14.41
N PRO A 254 1.90 -21.47 15.02
CA PRO A 254 1.00 -20.56 14.31
C PRO A 254 1.75 -19.33 13.77
N ASP A 255 2.77 -18.83 14.46
CA ASP A 255 3.52 -17.63 14.04
C ASP A 255 4.27 -17.89 12.73
N LEU A 256 4.99 -19.01 12.64
CA LEU A 256 5.67 -19.40 11.40
C LEU A 256 4.67 -19.57 10.25
N PHE A 257 3.49 -20.14 10.53
CA PHE A 257 2.44 -20.26 9.53
C PHE A 257 1.97 -18.89 9.02
N HIS A 258 1.65 -17.94 9.91
CA HIS A 258 1.25 -16.59 9.51
C HIS A 258 2.36 -15.84 8.76
N GLN A 259 3.62 -15.95 9.22
CA GLN A 259 4.76 -15.34 8.55
C GLN A 259 4.95 -15.89 7.12
N THR A 260 4.78 -17.20 6.91
CA THR A 260 4.83 -17.77 5.56
C THR A 260 3.65 -17.32 4.67
N ILE A 261 2.48 -17.03 5.25
CA ILE A 261 1.37 -16.41 4.50
C ILE A 261 1.75 -15.00 4.05
N TYR A 262 2.30 -14.17 4.93
CA TYR A 262 2.73 -12.81 4.59
C TYR A 262 3.77 -12.81 3.47
N LEU A 263 4.79 -13.66 3.59
CA LEU A 263 5.84 -13.76 2.57
C LEU A 263 5.29 -14.27 1.23
N HIS A 264 4.31 -15.19 1.26
CA HIS A 264 3.63 -15.63 0.05
C HIS A 264 2.78 -14.51 -0.58
N LEU A 265 2.11 -13.70 0.23
CA LEU A 265 1.36 -12.54 -0.26
C LEU A 265 2.29 -11.48 -0.90
N GLN A 266 3.50 -11.28 -0.37
CA GLN A 266 4.52 -10.42 -1.00
C GLN A 266 4.95 -10.96 -2.37
N TYR A 267 5.17 -12.28 -2.46
CA TYR A 267 5.42 -12.95 -3.74
C TYR A 267 4.32 -12.70 -4.77
N LEU A 268 3.05 -12.90 -4.39
CA LEU A 268 1.92 -12.72 -5.31
C LEU A 268 1.76 -11.26 -5.75
N GLU A 269 1.98 -10.32 -4.83
CA GLU A 269 1.95 -8.89 -5.14
C GLU A 269 3.03 -8.51 -6.16
N LEU A 270 4.27 -8.95 -5.94
CA LEU A 270 5.36 -8.68 -6.87
C LEU A 270 5.17 -9.39 -8.22
N TYR A 271 4.59 -10.60 -8.22
CA TYR A 271 4.23 -11.31 -9.45
C TYR A 271 3.18 -10.56 -10.26
N LEU A 272 2.09 -10.12 -9.63
CA LEU A 272 1.05 -9.32 -10.28
C LEU A 272 1.62 -7.99 -10.79
N PHE A 273 2.54 -7.38 -10.06
CA PHE A 273 3.23 -6.17 -10.50
C PHE A 273 4.14 -6.41 -11.71
N ALA A 274 4.97 -7.46 -11.67
CA ALA A 274 5.89 -7.79 -12.77
C ALA A 274 5.14 -8.02 -14.10
N MET A 275 3.91 -8.51 -14.04
CA MET A 275 3.05 -8.71 -15.20
C MET A 275 2.39 -7.43 -15.72
N PHE A 276 2.47 -6.30 -15.01
CA PHE A 276 1.78 -5.05 -15.33
C PHE A 276 1.91 -4.60 -16.80
N PRO A 277 3.10 -4.61 -17.44
CA PRO A 277 3.24 -4.17 -18.83
C PRO A 277 2.39 -4.98 -19.83
N LYS A 278 1.94 -6.18 -19.43
CA LYS A 278 1.12 -7.09 -20.24
C LYS A 278 -0.35 -7.11 -19.85
N GLN A 279 -0.74 -6.39 -18.79
CA GLN A 279 -2.12 -6.39 -18.29
C GLN A 279 -3.08 -5.53 -19.12
N GLY A 280 -2.62 -4.81 -20.15
CA GLY A 280 -3.50 -4.23 -21.17
C GLY A 280 -4.25 -5.28 -21.99
N ASN A 281 -3.72 -6.51 -22.02
CA ASN A 281 -4.25 -7.65 -22.74
C ASN A 281 -5.24 -8.45 -21.88
N TYR A 282 -6.44 -8.69 -22.40
CA TYR A 282 -7.49 -9.42 -21.68
C TYR A 282 -7.10 -10.86 -21.35
N ASP A 283 -6.50 -11.58 -22.29
CA ASP A 283 -6.17 -13.01 -22.11
C ASP A 283 -5.16 -13.18 -20.97
N ILE A 284 -4.19 -12.27 -20.86
CA ILE A 284 -3.22 -12.23 -19.77
C ILE A 284 -3.92 -12.05 -18.42
N VAL A 285 -4.79 -11.04 -18.29
CA VAL A 285 -5.46 -10.76 -17.02
C VAL A 285 -6.46 -11.85 -16.65
N SER A 286 -7.13 -12.46 -17.63
CA SER A 286 -7.99 -13.62 -17.43
C SER A 286 -7.19 -14.81 -16.88
N ALA A 287 -6.02 -15.09 -17.46
CA ALA A 287 -5.11 -16.14 -17.00
C ALA A 287 -4.55 -15.92 -15.58
N LEU A 288 -4.55 -14.68 -15.07
CA LEU A 288 -4.14 -14.35 -13.69
C LEU A 288 -5.21 -14.68 -12.62
N THR A 289 -6.41 -15.12 -13.01
CA THR A 289 -7.50 -15.48 -12.08
C THR A 289 -7.07 -16.42 -10.93
N PRO A 290 -6.28 -17.50 -11.15
CA PRO A 290 -5.82 -18.36 -10.06
C PRO A 290 -4.95 -17.62 -9.04
N VAL A 291 -4.13 -16.66 -9.47
CA VAL A 291 -3.29 -15.83 -8.60
C VAL A 291 -4.18 -14.94 -7.72
N PHE A 292 -5.19 -14.29 -8.31
CA PHE A 292 -6.16 -13.48 -7.57
C PHE A 292 -6.95 -14.30 -6.53
N ARG A 293 -7.35 -15.53 -6.86
CA ARG A 293 -8.00 -16.45 -5.90
C ARG A 293 -7.09 -16.78 -4.73
N GLN A 294 -5.82 -17.04 -5.00
CA GLN A 294 -4.84 -17.32 -3.96
C GLN A 294 -4.62 -16.12 -3.03
N VAL A 295 -4.60 -14.89 -3.57
CA VAL A 295 -4.57 -13.67 -2.74
C VAL A 295 -5.78 -13.63 -1.80
N ASN A 296 -7.00 -13.85 -2.31
CA ASN A 296 -8.21 -13.90 -1.48
C ASN A 296 -8.13 -14.97 -0.39
N GLU A 297 -7.71 -16.19 -0.72
CA GLU A 297 -7.61 -17.31 0.24
C GLU A 297 -6.66 -16.99 1.40
N LEU A 298 -5.50 -16.41 1.10
CA LEU A 298 -4.49 -16.03 2.10
C LEU A 298 -4.96 -14.84 2.93
N CYS A 299 -5.52 -13.81 2.30
CA CYS A 299 -6.10 -12.66 3.00
C CYS A 299 -7.28 -13.07 3.90
N GLU A 300 -8.12 -14.02 3.48
CA GLU A 300 -9.21 -14.52 4.32
C GLU A 300 -8.68 -15.28 5.55
N HIS A 301 -7.60 -16.05 5.41
CA HIS A 301 -6.96 -16.70 6.56
C HIS A 301 -6.47 -15.68 7.59
N LEU A 302 -5.76 -14.64 7.16
CA LEU A 302 -5.32 -13.56 8.04
C LEU A 302 -6.52 -12.87 8.70
N ALA A 303 -7.53 -12.51 7.91
CA ALA A 303 -8.76 -11.89 8.42
C ALA A 303 -9.51 -12.77 9.44
N LYS A 304 -9.48 -14.10 9.29
CA LYS A 304 -10.07 -15.05 10.24
C LYS A 304 -9.30 -15.13 11.56
N GLY A 305 -7.96 -15.12 11.53
CA GLY A 305 -7.12 -15.11 12.73
C GLY A 305 -7.37 -13.87 13.57
N CYS A 306 -7.23 -12.71 12.91
CA CYS A 306 -7.60 -11.39 13.40
C CYS A 306 -8.96 -11.34 14.13
N ARG A 307 -10.03 -11.86 13.52
CA ARG A 307 -11.38 -11.88 14.13
C ARG A 307 -11.50 -12.77 15.37
N ARG A 308 -10.66 -13.79 15.51
CA ARG A 308 -10.71 -14.73 16.65
C ARG A 308 -10.00 -14.17 17.86
N GLU A 309 -8.90 -13.46 17.63
CA GLU A 309 -8.09 -12.86 18.69
C GLU A 309 -8.73 -11.62 19.30
N LEU A 310 -9.68 -11.01 18.60
CA LEU A 310 -10.23 -9.70 18.94
C LEU A 310 -11.74 -9.77 19.12
N ASN A 311 -12.25 -9.16 20.20
CA ASN A 311 -13.68 -8.86 20.31
C ASN A 311 -14.07 -8.00 19.11
N ALA A 312 -14.95 -8.52 18.25
CA ALA A 312 -15.25 -7.97 16.91
C ALA A 312 -15.67 -6.50 16.89
N ASP A 313 -15.99 -5.90 18.03
CA ASP A 313 -16.44 -4.51 18.17
C ASP A 313 -15.33 -3.48 18.42
N GLU A 314 -14.09 -3.89 18.71
CA GLU A 314 -13.05 -2.96 19.17
C GLU A 314 -12.12 -2.41 18.09
N GLY A 315 -12.26 -2.86 16.84
CA GLY A 315 -11.59 -2.27 15.66
C GLY A 315 -10.08 -2.10 15.82
N VAL A 316 -9.28 -3.10 15.45
CA VAL A 316 -7.83 -3.07 15.72
C VAL A 316 -7.03 -2.45 14.59
N PHE A 317 -6.01 -1.69 14.96
CA PHE A 317 -5.12 -1.02 14.03
C PHE A 317 -3.86 -1.85 13.78
N SER A 318 -3.47 -1.99 12.51
CA SER A 318 -2.14 -2.46 12.14
C SER A 318 -1.49 -1.44 11.23
N MET A 319 -0.27 -1.01 11.58
CA MET A 319 0.47 -0.03 10.79
C MET A 319 0.95 -0.60 9.47
N GLN A 320 1.14 -1.92 9.36
CA GLN A 320 1.84 -2.60 8.25
C GLN A 320 0.96 -3.60 7.48
N SER A 321 -0.31 -3.78 7.88
CA SER A 321 -1.20 -4.73 7.21
C SER A 321 -1.69 -4.17 5.88
N THR A 322 -1.47 -4.91 4.80
CA THR A 322 -1.82 -4.55 3.42
C THR A 322 -3.04 -5.31 2.88
N VAL A 323 -3.81 -5.93 3.76
CA VAL A 323 -4.90 -6.86 3.38
C VAL A 323 -5.98 -6.14 2.57
N LEU A 324 -6.43 -4.98 3.02
CA LEU A 324 -7.47 -4.20 2.33
C LEU A 324 -7.04 -3.79 0.92
N TRP A 325 -5.79 -3.35 0.80
CA TRP A 325 -5.22 -2.97 -0.49
C TRP A 325 -5.21 -4.14 -1.48
N ARG A 326 -4.74 -5.32 -1.03
CA ARG A 326 -4.68 -6.54 -1.85
C ARG A 326 -6.05 -6.99 -2.32
N LEU A 327 -7.03 -7.00 -1.41
CA LEU A 327 -8.40 -7.37 -1.73
C LEU A 327 -9.08 -6.37 -2.66
N MET A 328 -8.82 -5.08 -2.48
CA MET A 328 -9.25 -4.05 -3.42
C MET A 328 -8.65 -4.30 -4.81
N PHE A 329 -7.35 -4.54 -4.88
CA PHE A 329 -6.68 -4.82 -6.15
C PHE A 329 -7.34 -6.00 -6.88
N VAL A 330 -7.66 -7.09 -6.17
CA VAL A 330 -8.44 -8.22 -6.71
C VAL A 330 -9.81 -7.76 -7.21
N ALA A 331 -10.57 -7.02 -6.40
CA ALA A 331 -11.93 -6.59 -6.72
C ALA A 331 -12.03 -5.60 -7.89
N VAL A 332 -10.95 -4.92 -8.28
CA VAL A 332 -10.92 -4.05 -9.48
C VAL A 332 -10.33 -4.72 -10.71
N ASN A 333 -9.33 -5.59 -10.55
CA ASN A 333 -8.53 -6.07 -11.69
C ASN A 333 -8.86 -7.50 -12.13
N CYS A 334 -9.40 -8.36 -11.27
CA CYS A 334 -9.73 -9.72 -11.67
C CYS A 334 -10.91 -9.75 -12.65
N ARG A 335 -10.84 -10.54 -13.73
CA ARG A 335 -11.93 -10.71 -14.70
C ARG A 335 -13.06 -11.63 -14.21
N ASP A 336 -12.78 -12.53 -13.28
CA ASP A 336 -13.77 -13.44 -12.71
C ASP A 336 -14.63 -12.75 -11.62
N ALA A 337 -15.95 -12.67 -11.89
CA ALA A 337 -16.89 -11.99 -11.01
C ALA A 337 -16.98 -12.64 -9.61
N ASN A 338 -16.88 -13.96 -9.52
CA ASN A 338 -16.92 -14.67 -8.25
C ASN A 338 -15.70 -14.31 -7.38
N THR A 339 -14.51 -14.29 -7.98
CA THR A 339 -13.27 -13.88 -7.29
C THR A 339 -13.33 -12.42 -6.83
N ARG A 340 -13.90 -11.50 -7.64
CA ARG A 340 -14.13 -10.10 -7.22
C ARG A 340 -15.10 -9.99 -6.03
N ASN A 341 -16.25 -10.67 -6.12
CA ASN A 341 -17.26 -10.64 -5.07
C ASN A 341 -16.75 -11.23 -3.76
N GLU A 342 -15.91 -12.26 -3.84
CA GLU A 342 -15.27 -12.85 -2.68
C GLU A 342 -14.33 -11.87 -2.00
N ALA A 343 -13.53 -11.11 -2.76
CA ALA A 343 -12.67 -10.07 -2.20
C ALA A 343 -13.46 -8.99 -1.45
N ILE A 344 -14.60 -8.53 -2.03
CA ILE A 344 -15.52 -7.58 -1.39
C ILE A 344 -16.06 -8.16 -0.08
N ARG A 345 -16.50 -9.42 -0.08
CA ARG A 345 -17.03 -10.10 1.12
C ARG A 345 -15.97 -10.19 2.23
N ILE A 346 -14.71 -10.47 1.88
CA ILE A 346 -13.61 -10.54 2.85
C ILE A 346 -13.35 -9.14 3.44
N MET A 347 -13.29 -8.09 2.62
CA MET A 347 -13.11 -6.71 3.09
C MET A 347 -14.25 -6.24 4.00
N ASP A 348 -15.52 -6.54 3.68
CA ASP A 348 -16.69 -6.16 4.49
C ASP A 348 -16.60 -6.74 5.91
N LYS A 349 -16.03 -7.95 6.03
CA LYS A 349 -15.86 -8.66 7.30
C LYS A 349 -14.52 -8.40 7.97
N TYR A 350 -13.69 -7.52 7.44
CA TYR A 350 -12.35 -7.26 7.97
C TYR A 350 -12.45 -6.23 9.11
N PRO A 351 -12.20 -6.62 10.37
CA PRO A 351 -12.43 -5.73 11.52
C PRO A 351 -11.30 -4.72 11.74
N HIS A 352 -10.19 -4.85 11.00
CA HIS A 352 -8.98 -4.08 11.22
C HIS A 352 -8.88 -2.81 10.37
N ARG A 353 -8.22 -1.79 10.91
CA ARG A 353 -7.74 -0.63 10.16
C ARG A 353 -6.32 -0.90 9.70
N ASP A 354 -6.12 -0.86 8.38
CA ASP A 354 -4.81 -1.01 7.75
C ASP A 354 -4.17 0.38 7.60
N GLY A 355 -3.41 0.80 8.60
CA GLY A 355 -2.73 2.09 8.59
C GLY A 355 -3.70 3.28 8.47
N ILE A 356 -3.37 4.20 7.57
CA ILE A 356 -4.17 5.42 7.32
C ILE A 356 -5.33 5.21 6.33
N TRP A 357 -5.50 3.98 5.83
CA TRP A 357 -6.55 3.66 4.88
C TRP A 357 -7.93 3.60 5.52
N ASN A 358 -8.92 4.14 4.81
CA ASN A 358 -10.33 4.06 5.19
C ASN A 358 -10.99 2.85 4.53
N ASN A 359 -11.30 1.81 5.30
CA ASN A 359 -11.95 0.58 4.81
C ASN A 359 -13.22 0.86 3.99
N HIS A 360 -14.02 1.84 4.41
CA HIS A 360 -15.25 2.19 3.70
C HIS A 360 -14.98 2.75 2.31
N ALA A 361 -13.85 3.45 2.14
CA ALA A 361 -13.44 3.98 0.85
C ALA A 361 -13.05 2.86 -0.12
N PHE A 362 -12.32 1.85 0.36
CA PHE A 362 -11.99 0.65 -0.42
C PHE A 362 -13.24 -0.13 -0.83
N LEU A 363 -14.17 -0.36 0.11
CA LEU A 363 -15.43 -1.04 -0.16
C LEU A 363 -16.32 -0.26 -1.14
N ALA A 364 -16.39 1.06 -1.01
CA ALA A 364 -17.14 1.91 -1.92
C ALA A 364 -16.59 1.82 -3.36
N ILE A 365 -15.27 1.84 -3.53
CA ILE A 365 -14.61 1.68 -4.85
C ILE A 365 -14.89 0.29 -5.42
N ALA A 366 -14.71 -0.76 -4.61
CA ALA A 366 -14.92 -2.13 -5.06
C ALA A 366 -16.36 -2.38 -5.52
N GLU A 367 -17.33 -1.83 -4.79
CA GLU A 367 -18.75 -1.89 -5.15
C GLU A 367 -19.07 -1.04 -6.39
N GLN A 368 -18.48 0.16 -6.50
CA GLN A 368 -18.64 0.99 -7.69
C GLN A 368 -18.05 0.30 -8.93
N ASN A 369 -16.92 -0.38 -8.78
CA ASN A 369 -16.34 -1.20 -9.83
C ASN A 369 -17.25 -2.38 -10.20
N ARG A 370 -17.85 -3.06 -9.22
CA ARG A 370 -18.80 -4.15 -9.47
C ARG A 370 -19.98 -3.70 -10.34
N LYS A 371 -20.54 -2.52 -10.06
CA LYS A 371 -21.61 -1.91 -10.88
C LYS A 371 -21.12 -1.58 -12.28
N LEU A 372 -19.94 -0.98 -12.39
CA LEU A 372 -19.32 -0.64 -13.67
C LEU A 372 -19.07 -1.88 -14.53
N GLU A 373 -18.56 -2.98 -13.96
CA GLU A 373 -18.37 -4.26 -14.65
C GLU A 373 -19.69 -4.77 -15.27
N LEU A 374 -20.79 -4.71 -14.52
CA LEU A 374 -22.12 -5.14 -14.99
C LEU A 374 -22.67 -4.24 -16.10
N GLU A 375 -22.46 -2.92 -16.01
CA GLU A 375 -22.84 -1.99 -17.07
C GLU A 375 -22.01 -2.19 -18.34
N ASN A 376 -20.70 -2.35 -18.18
CA ASN A 376 -19.73 -2.50 -19.26
C ASN A 376 -19.94 -3.80 -20.05
N ALA A 377 -20.35 -4.89 -19.37
CA ALA A 377 -20.58 -6.21 -19.95
C ALA A 377 -21.79 -6.29 -20.90
N LYS A 378 -22.62 -5.24 -20.99
CA LYS A 378 -23.81 -5.22 -21.86
C LYS A 378 -23.49 -5.10 -23.35
N GLU A 379 -22.27 -4.72 -23.71
CA GLU A 379 -21.87 -4.41 -25.08
C GLU A 379 -20.39 -4.72 -25.30
N GLY A 380 -20.04 -5.12 -26.53
CA GLY A 380 -18.67 -5.40 -26.95
C GLY A 380 -18.12 -6.75 -26.46
N SER A 381 -17.02 -7.16 -27.07
CA SER A 381 -16.22 -8.32 -26.70
C SER A 381 -15.55 -8.15 -25.34
N GLU A 382 -15.08 -9.24 -24.74
CA GLU A 382 -14.35 -9.21 -23.46
C GLU A 382 -13.08 -8.34 -23.53
N HIS A 383 -12.46 -8.28 -24.72
CA HIS A 383 -11.29 -7.46 -25.00
C HIS A 383 -11.64 -5.96 -24.96
N GLU A 384 -12.69 -5.55 -25.69
CA GLU A 384 -13.17 -4.15 -25.69
C GLU A 384 -13.71 -3.75 -24.31
N GLN A 385 -14.34 -4.68 -23.59
CA GLN A 385 -14.75 -4.48 -22.20
C GLN A 385 -13.53 -4.21 -21.32
N TRP A 386 -12.49 -5.04 -21.39
CA TRP A 386 -11.29 -4.85 -20.59
C TRP A 386 -10.57 -3.54 -20.92
N ARG A 387 -10.44 -3.19 -22.19
CA ARG A 387 -9.85 -1.91 -22.59
C ARG A 387 -10.58 -0.72 -21.97
N ARG A 388 -11.92 -0.68 -22.02
CA ARG A 388 -12.72 0.36 -21.32
C ARG A 388 -12.47 0.39 -19.82
N LEU A 389 -12.27 -0.75 -19.20
CA LEU A 389 -12.04 -0.90 -17.77
C LEU A 389 -10.63 -0.46 -17.34
N CYS A 390 -9.63 -0.53 -18.23
CA CYS A 390 -8.29 0.01 -17.99
C CYS A 390 -8.25 1.53 -17.77
N TRP A 391 -9.32 2.25 -18.15
CA TRP A 391 -9.50 3.69 -17.93
C TRP A 391 -9.91 4.09 -16.51
N ARG A 392 -10.20 3.11 -15.65
CA ARG A 392 -10.62 3.40 -14.29
C ARG A 392 -9.49 4.06 -13.52
N VAL A 393 -9.83 5.13 -12.81
CA VAL A 393 -8.94 5.80 -11.88
C VAL A 393 -9.73 6.13 -10.64
N PHE A 394 -9.16 5.85 -9.47
CA PHE A 394 -9.68 6.37 -8.23
C PHE A 394 -8.64 7.16 -7.46
N ARG A 395 -9.11 8.11 -6.65
CA ARG A 395 -8.30 8.91 -5.74
C ARG A 395 -9.00 9.00 -4.40
N PHE A 396 -8.20 8.93 -3.34
CA PHE A 396 -8.64 9.23 -1.99
C PHE A 396 -8.25 10.68 -1.68
N GLU A 397 -9.24 11.55 -1.50
CA GLU A 397 -9.09 12.95 -1.11
C GLU A 397 -9.51 13.15 0.35
N ASP A 398 -9.17 14.29 0.93
CA ASP A 398 -9.52 14.66 2.31
C ASP A 398 -9.18 13.57 3.33
N ALA A 399 -7.95 13.06 3.27
CA ALA A 399 -7.48 11.97 4.13
C ALA A 399 -8.30 10.67 4.01
N GLY A 400 -8.91 10.42 2.84
CA GLY A 400 -9.69 9.22 2.55
C GLY A 400 -11.13 9.30 3.01
N THR A 401 -11.62 10.47 3.40
CA THR A 401 -13.05 10.71 3.63
C THR A 401 -13.79 11.09 2.36
N ARG A 402 -13.09 11.37 1.26
CA ARG A 402 -13.68 11.60 -0.06
C ARG A 402 -13.04 10.68 -1.08
N VAL A 403 -13.84 10.08 -1.94
CA VAL A 403 -13.36 9.25 -3.06
C VAL A 403 -13.79 9.88 -4.36
N VAL A 404 -12.83 10.03 -5.27
CA VAL A 404 -13.10 10.33 -6.66
C VAL A 404 -12.92 9.06 -7.47
N PHE A 405 -13.90 8.68 -8.26
CA PHE A 405 -13.86 7.53 -9.14
C PHE A 405 -14.17 7.98 -10.57
N ARG A 406 -13.23 7.75 -11.48
CA ARG A 406 -13.32 8.13 -12.87
C ARG A 406 -13.30 6.87 -13.72
N SER A 407 -14.22 6.77 -14.67
CA SER A 407 -14.37 5.56 -15.49
C SER A 407 -15.09 5.84 -16.80
N MET A 408 -14.92 4.93 -17.76
CA MET A 408 -15.69 4.95 -19.01
C MET A 408 -17.11 4.45 -18.75
N ARG A 409 -18.11 5.29 -19.06
CA ARG A 409 -19.52 4.93 -18.97
C ARG A 409 -20.24 5.30 -20.26
N LYS A 410 -21.33 4.59 -20.54
CA LYS A 410 -22.21 4.90 -21.67
C LYS A 410 -23.37 5.74 -21.18
N THR A 411 -23.51 6.94 -21.75
CA THR A 411 -24.74 7.74 -21.66
C THR A 411 -25.49 7.59 -22.98
N ASP A 412 -25.09 8.37 -23.99
CA ASP A 412 -25.45 8.15 -25.39
C ASP A 412 -24.29 7.47 -26.13
N THR A 413 -23.08 8.00 -25.91
CA THR A 413 -21.81 7.42 -26.36
C THR A 413 -20.94 7.05 -25.17
N TRP A 414 -19.91 6.23 -25.42
CA TRP A 414 -18.89 5.94 -24.41
C TRP A 414 -18.08 7.20 -24.13
N GLY A 415 -18.05 7.60 -22.86
CA GLY A 415 -17.33 8.80 -22.43
C GLY A 415 -16.80 8.66 -21.01
N LEU A 416 -15.80 9.47 -20.69
CA LEU A 416 -15.21 9.50 -19.37
C LEU A 416 -16.11 10.28 -18.42
N VAL A 417 -16.45 9.66 -17.30
CA VAL A 417 -17.27 10.25 -16.25
C VAL A 417 -16.47 10.28 -14.95
N GLU A 418 -16.58 11.37 -14.20
CA GLU A 418 -16.07 11.47 -12.84
C GLU A 418 -17.23 11.49 -11.85
N GLU A 419 -17.11 10.66 -10.82
CA GLU A 419 -18.09 10.49 -9.76
C GLU A 419 -17.40 10.65 -8.42
N ILE A 420 -18.05 11.31 -7.48
CA ILE A 420 -17.53 11.58 -6.15
C ILE A 420 -18.43 10.94 -5.11
N ALA A 421 -17.82 10.38 -4.08
CA ALA A 421 -18.47 9.92 -2.87
C ALA A 421 -17.82 10.54 -1.63
N ASP A 422 -18.63 11.22 -0.81
CA ASP A 422 -18.22 11.69 0.52
C ASP A 422 -18.59 10.64 1.57
N LEU A 423 -17.62 10.32 2.43
CA LEU A 423 -17.65 9.24 3.41
C LEU A 423 -17.62 9.72 4.86
N GLU A 424 -17.54 11.03 5.11
CA GLU A 424 -17.44 11.60 6.48
C GLU A 424 -18.60 11.16 7.40
N GLN A 425 -19.79 10.94 6.84
CA GLN A 425 -21.00 10.57 7.59
C GLN A 425 -21.31 9.07 7.54
N VAL A 426 -20.46 8.27 6.87
CA VAL A 426 -20.68 6.85 6.67
C VAL A 426 -20.35 6.10 7.96
N LYS A 427 -21.39 5.65 8.67
CA LYS A 427 -21.27 4.73 9.82
C LYS A 427 -20.78 3.34 9.35
N ARG A 428 -20.42 2.46 10.31
CA ARG A 428 -19.81 1.14 10.11
C ARG A 428 -20.44 0.28 8.98
N ASP A 429 -21.76 0.27 8.84
CA ASP A 429 -22.48 -0.47 7.78
C ASP A 429 -22.98 0.41 6.62
N GLY A 430 -22.76 1.72 6.72
CA GLY A 430 -23.29 2.72 5.80
C GLY A 430 -22.62 2.72 4.43
N TRP A 431 -21.50 1.99 4.27
CA TRP A 431 -20.75 1.96 3.01
C TRP A 431 -21.59 1.43 1.84
N LYS A 432 -22.58 0.57 2.12
CA LYS A 432 -23.53 0.02 1.13
C LYS A 432 -24.46 1.09 0.53
N ASN A 433 -24.65 2.20 1.26
CA ASN A 433 -25.52 3.30 0.89
C ASN A 433 -24.75 4.55 0.46
N VAL A 434 -23.46 4.40 0.16
CA VAL A 434 -22.63 5.50 -0.36
C VAL A 434 -23.26 6.04 -1.63
N ARG A 435 -23.56 7.35 -1.61
CA ARG A 435 -24.11 8.06 -2.76
C ARG A 435 -22.94 8.57 -3.61
N TRP A 436 -23.05 8.29 -4.90
CA TRP A 436 -22.11 8.79 -5.89
C TRP A 436 -22.77 9.92 -6.66
N GLU A 437 -22.12 11.08 -6.67
CA GLU A 437 -22.56 12.23 -7.44
C GLU A 437 -21.68 12.37 -8.68
N ARG A 438 -22.32 12.49 -9.85
CA ARG A 438 -21.61 12.77 -11.09
C ARG A 438 -21.26 14.23 -11.16
N VAL A 439 -20.00 14.53 -11.46
CA VAL A 439 -19.46 15.88 -11.51
C VAL A 439 -18.77 16.16 -12.85
N PRO A 440 -18.60 17.44 -13.23
CA PRO A 440 -17.70 17.80 -14.32
C PRO A 440 -16.28 17.27 -14.07
N LEU A 441 -15.56 16.94 -15.15
CA LEU A 441 -14.17 16.50 -15.04
C LEU A 441 -13.32 17.65 -14.47
N HIS A 442 -12.86 17.53 -13.22
CA HIS A 442 -12.11 18.60 -12.54
C HIS A 442 -10.72 18.84 -13.15
N THR A 443 -10.11 17.82 -13.77
CA THR A 443 -8.81 17.91 -14.45
C THR A 443 -8.76 17.06 -15.71
N LYS A 444 -8.09 17.58 -16.75
CA LYS A 444 -7.66 16.76 -17.90
C LYS A 444 -6.55 15.78 -17.51
N ASN A 445 -5.69 16.21 -16.59
CA ASN A 445 -4.60 15.44 -16.01
C ASN A 445 -5.13 14.17 -15.31
N LEU A 446 -4.96 13.03 -15.95
CA LEU A 446 -5.15 11.73 -15.32
C LEU A 446 -3.81 11.26 -14.75
N MET A 447 -3.83 10.83 -13.49
CA MET A 447 -2.78 9.97 -12.96
C MET A 447 -3.35 8.57 -13.01
N LEU A 448 -2.81 7.69 -13.87
CA LEU A 448 -3.30 6.32 -13.99
C LEU A 448 -3.22 5.64 -12.63
N GLN A 449 -4.30 4.93 -12.28
CA GLN A 449 -4.42 4.14 -11.07
C GLN A 449 -3.16 3.31 -10.85
N TRP A 450 -2.67 2.64 -11.89
CA TRP A 450 -1.49 1.79 -11.89
C TRP A 450 -0.24 2.48 -11.34
N GLY A 451 0.01 3.74 -11.74
CA GLY A 451 1.08 4.62 -11.25
C GLY A 451 1.09 4.86 -9.75
N ARG A 452 -0.08 4.80 -9.10
CA ARG A 452 -0.21 4.87 -7.64
C ARG A 452 -0.39 3.49 -7.00
N THR A 453 -1.00 2.54 -7.71
CA THR A 453 -1.47 1.28 -7.13
C THR A 453 -0.43 0.16 -7.09
N THR A 454 0.55 0.19 -7.98
CA THR A 454 1.59 -0.85 -7.99
C THR A 454 2.83 -0.44 -7.20
N GLY A 455 2.73 0.60 -6.36
CA GLY A 455 3.90 1.14 -5.70
C GLY A 455 4.94 1.65 -6.70
N ILE A 456 4.56 2.19 -7.86
CA ILE A 456 5.52 2.79 -8.81
C ILE A 456 6.38 3.89 -8.15
N GLU A 457 5.95 4.48 -7.03
CA GLU A 457 6.84 5.27 -6.16
C GLU A 457 7.38 4.51 -4.93
N ALA A 458 6.76 3.40 -4.51
CA ALA A 458 7.37 2.44 -3.57
C ALA A 458 8.63 1.80 -4.19
N PHE A 459 8.71 1.64 -5.51
CA PHE A 459 9.84 1.07 -6.23
C PHE A 459 10.82 2.12 -6.76
N ARG A 460 10.50 3.42 -6.67
CA ARG A 460 11.49 4.50 -6.94
C ARG A 460 12.64 4.49 -5.94
N ASP A 461 12.43 3.84 -4.79
CA ASP A 461 13.42 3.61 -3.74
C ASP A 461 13.41 2.11 -3.38
N PRO A 462 14.42 1.32 -3.79
CA PRO A 462 14.45 -0.14 -3.64
C PRO A 462 14.46 -0.63 -2.19
N SER A 463 14.63 0.28 -1.23
CA SER A 463 14.65 0.01 0.21
C SER A 463 13.26 -0.12 0.85
N ARG A 464 12.19 -0.06 0.04
CA ARG A 464 10.81 0.14 0.53
C ARG A 464 9.91 -1.09 0.61
N LEU A 465 10.39 -2.24 0.14
CA LEU A 465 9.61 -3.49 0.08
C LEU A 465 10.30 -4.65 0.78
N SER A 466 11.62 -4.57 0.93
CA SER A 466 12.41 -5.58 1.62
C SER A 466 12.08 -5.54 3.10
N THR A 467 11.74 -6.72 3.64
CA THR A 467 11.51 -7.06 5.06
C THR A 467 10.06 -6.90 5.54
N GLY A 468 9.22 -7.88 5.21
CA GLY A 468 7.88 -8.11 5.78
C GLY A 468 7.82 -9.24 6.81
N CYS A 469 8.96 -9.62 7.40
CA CYS A 469 9.02 -10.65 8.43
C CYS A 469 9.73 -10.12 9.67
N VAL A 470 9.07 -9.23 10.42
CA VAL A 470 9.35 -9.07 11.84
C VAL A 470 8.01 -8.93 12.55
N SER A 471 7.67 -9.95 13.35
CA SER A 471 6.62 -9.90 14.35
C SER A 471 6.99 -8.82 15.37
N LEU A 472 6.28 -7.69 15.37
CA LEU A 472 6.25 -6.80 16.52
C LEU A 472 5.39 -7.49 17.59
N ASN A 473 6.03 -8.37 18.37
CA ASN A 473 5.51 -8.78 19.67
C ASN A 473 5.55 -7.55 20.57
N ILE A 474 4.45 -6.80 20.62
CA ILE A 474 4.19 -5.85 21.69
C ILE A 474 3.57 -6.68 22.82
N THR A 475 4.42 -7.23 23.68
CA THR A 475 4.04 -7.65 25.04
C THR A 475 3.98 -6.45 25.95
#